data_AF-A0A938MJN8-F1
#
_entry.id   AF-A0A938MJN8-F1
#
_cell.length_a   1.000
_cell.length_b   1.000
_cell.length_c   1.000
_cell.angle_alpha   90.00
_cell.angle_beta   90.00
_cell.angle_gamma   90.00
#
_symmetry.space_group_name_H-M   'P 1'
#
loop_
_entity.id
_entity.type
_entity.pdbx_description
1 polymer ?
#
loop_
_entity_poly.entity_id
_entity_poly.type
_entity_poly.pdbx_seq_one_letter_code
_entity_poly.pdbx_strand_id
1 'polypeptide(L)'
;MGHEPSTINHQPSRRWLPSAVLLLAFLAAYKLLGLGGTRSLLYIDPLRQPLDYVRHAATALPVLLSAALTIVPAGLHLFIPGSLLPLALLGLVLWALWLWALWPWRRDPAVRWAFAVFLVALLPQAATVPSERLLYFPFVPASYLLARLLTAIPPLARRLQDARPRMSAGRPELVRESGPQQVGASSGGRAQPLGTRVGGWYVLLGLLLPGAILSAYVPYQFLPSLQKSERDVLTGLDAVRRHAARQPDAQVIVLNTSSFMLAFYVGEIYEQRLTRPIPTYVLSSLNGKVTLERIGPRSFLVRTDRPGWLSNVIASAVRNDWPLDAGRVYRRKLFDATLIELTPDGRDALAVRFDFQRPLDDPSLLFLAWDGQRFSPLNPATLELTRPIPLADTSDVWKSMK
;
A
#
# COMPACT_ATOMS: atom_id res chain seq x y z
N MET A 1 -57.80 17.99 -28.70
CA MET A 1 -56.38 18.38 -28.77
C MET A 1 -55.58 17.27 -28.12
N GLY A 2 -54.98 16.40 -28.92
CA GLY A 2 -54.19 15.26 -28.44
C GLY A 2 -52.78 15.73 -28.13
N HIS A 3 -52.34 15.57 -26.88
CA HIS A 3 -50.94 15.73 -26.52
C HIS A 3 -50.16 14.55 -27.10
N GLU A 4 -49.36 14.81 -28.14
CA GLU A 4 -48.33 13.87 -28.56
C GLU A 4 -47.38 13.62 -27.38
N PRO A 5 -47.14 12.36 -27.00
CA PRO A 5 -46.18 12.04 -25.96
C PRO A 5 -44.80 12.49 -26.45
N SER A 6 -44.28 13.55 -25.83
CA SER A 6 -42.92 14.01 -26.08
C SER A 6 -41.97 12.86 -25.82
N THR A 7 -41.42 12.27 -26.87
CA THR A 7 -40.34 11.29 -26.76
C THR A 7 -39.15 12.02 -26.18
N ILE A 8 -38.97 11.93 -24.86
CA ILE A 8 -37.79 12.44 -24.18
C ILE A 8 -36.62 11.67 -24.78
N ASN A 9 -35.93 12.34 -25.71
CA ASN A 9 -34.84 11.78 -26.45
C ASN A 9 -33.65 11.69 -25.49
N HIS A 10 -33.61 10.61 -24.72
CA HIS A 10 -32.49 10.29 -23.86
C HIS A 10 -31.31 9.97 -24.77
N GLN A 11 -30.51 10.99 -25.11
CA GLN A 11 -29.17 10.80 -25.65
C GLN A 11 -28.20 10.65 -24.47
N PRO A 12 -27.96 9.43 -23.94
CA PRO A 12 -27.10 9.21 -22.79
C PRO A 12 -25.67 9.72 -23.03
N SER A 13 -25.20 9.75 -24.29
CA SER A 13 -23.86 10.18 -24.67
C SER A 13 -23.55 11.63 -24.31
N ARG A 14 -24.53 12.55 -24.41
CA ARG A 14 -24.31 13.97 -24.10
C ARG A 14 -24.05 14.24 -22.62
N ARG A 15 -24.55 13.38 -21.72
CA ARG A 15 -24.39 13.55 -20.26
C ARG A 15 -22.98 13.21 -19.78
N TRP A 16 -22.26 12.34 -20.50
CA TRP A 16 -20.89 11.94 -20.15
C TRP A 16 -19.83 12.85 -20.76
N LEU A 17 -20.18 13.63 -21.78
CA LEU A 17 -19.23 14.48 -22.51
C LEU A 17 -18.43 15.42 -21.58
N PRO A 18 -19.04 16.13 -20.60
CA PRO A 18 -18.27 16.99 -19.71
C PRO A 18 -17.24 16.23 -18.87
N SER A 19 -17.61 15.08 -18.32
CA SER A 19 -16.71 14.23 -17.52
C SER A 19 -15.59 13.62 -18.37
N ALA A 20 -15.91 13.20 -19.60
CA ALA A 20 -14.92 12.67 -20.53
C ALA A 20 -13.92 13.75 -20.95
N VAL A 21 -14.39 14.96 -21.28
CA VAL A 21 -13.52 16.10 -21.59
C VAL A 21 -12.64 16.46 -20.40
N LEU A 22 -13.20 16.52 -19.19
CA LEU A 22 -12.42 16.80 -17.98
C LEU A 22 -11.37 15.72 -17.72
N LEU A 23 -11.71 14.44 -17.87
CA LEU A 23 -10.79 13.32 -17.74
C LEU A 23 -9.67 13.39 -18.78
N LEU A 24 -10.00 13.63 -20.05
CA LEU A 24 -9.01 13.75 -21.12
C LEU A 24 -8.10 14.97 -20.91
N ALA A 25 -8.66 16.11 -20.49
CA ALA A 25 -7.89 17.30 -20.15
C ALA A 25 -6.95 17.04 -18.97
N PHE A 26 -7.43 16.35 -17.93
CA PHE A 26 -6.60 15.92 -16.80
C PHE A 26 -5.48 14.99 -17.26
N LEU A 27 -5.78 13.94 -18.03
CA LEU A 27 -4.78 12.99 -18.53
C LEU A 27 -3.74 13.67 -19.43
N ALA A 28 -4.17 14.60 -20.29
CA ALA A 28 -3.29 15.39 -21.13
C ALA A 28 -2.39 16.30 -20.27
N ALA A 29 -2.95 17.06 -19.34
CA ALA A 29 -2.18 17.91 -18.42
C ALA A 29 -1.20 17.09 -17.58
N TYR A 30 -1.67 15.97 -17.01
CA TYR A 30 -0.86 15.01 -16.27
C TYR A 30 0.34 14.57 -17.11
N LYS A 31 0.11 14.12 -18.34
CA LYS A 31 1.17 13.69 -19.25
C LYS A 31 2.11 14.83 -19.66
N LEU A 32 1.59 16.00 -20.00
CA LEU A 32 2.35 17.17 -20.45
C LEU A 32 3.24 17.74 -19.34
N LEU A 33 2.77 17.70 -18.09
CA LEU A 33 3.55 18.12 -16.92
C LEU A 33 4.57 17.08 -16.46
N GLY A 34 4.64 15.91 -17.13
CA GLY A 34 5.47 14.79 -16.68
C GLY A 34 5.02 14.19 -15.35
N LEU A 35 3.78 14.49 -14.93
CA LEU A 35 3.12 13.88 -13.78
C LEU A 35 2.57 12.53 -14.25
N GLY A 36 2.90 11.44 -13.55
CA GLY A 36 2.63 10.10 -14.06
C GLY A 36 3.84 9.23 -14.09
N GLY A 37 4.31 8.88 -12.89
CA GLY A 37 4.66 7.49 -12.59
C GLY A 37 5.64 6.76 -13.48
N THR A 38 6.48 7.43 -14.27
CA THR A 38 7.55 6.75 -15.03
C THR A 38 8.85 6.72 -14.26
N ARG A 39 8.77 6.95 -12.96
CA ARG A 39 9.89 7.21 -12.06
C ARG A 39 9.67 6.57 -10.69
N SER A 40 8.71 5.67 -10.54
CA SER A 40 8.62 4.85 -9.33
C SER A 40 8.69 3.40 -9.77
N LEU A 41 9.69 2.67 -9.29
CA LEU A 41 9.85 1.25 -9.54
C LEU A 41 8.73 0.42 -8.90
N LEU A 42 7.90 1.04 -8.05
CA LEU A 42 6.73 0.41 -7.46
C LEU A 42 5.56 0.25 -8.46
N TYR A 43 5.51 1.06 -9.51
CA TYR A 43 4.41 1.08 -10.48
C TYR A 43 4.89 0.64 -11.87
N ILE A 44 4.07 -0.18 -12.53
CA ILE A 44 4.22 -0.57 -13.93
C ILE A 44 3.32 0.34 -14.76
N ASP A 45 3.91 1.08 -15.69
CA ASP A 45 3.14 1.90 -16.63
C ASP A 45 2.50 0.99 -17.70
N PRO A 46 1.17 0.78 -17.70
CA PRO A 46 0.50 -0.13 -18.64
C PRO A 46 0.62 0.32 -20.10
N LEU A 47 0.90 1.60 -20.36
CA LEU A 47 1.02 2.15 -21.71
C LEU A 47 2.44 2.00 -22.25
N ARG A 48 3.46 2.05 -21.38
CA ARG A 48 4.87 1.90 -21.77
C ARG A 48 5.37 0.46 -21.67
N GLN A 49 4.83 -0.32 -20.73
CA GLN A 49 5.24 -1.69 -20.43
C GLN A 49 4.02 -2.63 -20.46
N PRO A 50 3.28 -2.73 -21.58
CA PRO A 50 2.00 -3.44 -21.63
C PRO A 50 2.14 -4.93 -21.30
N LEU A 51 3.22 -5.57 -21.76
CA LEU A 51 3.46 -7.00 -21.50
C LEU A 51 3.77 -7.27 -20.04
N ASP A 52 4.61 -6.45 -19.40
CA ASP A 52 4.93 -6.58 -17.98
C ASP A 52 3.70 -6.28 -17.12
N TYR A 53 2.91 -5.28 -17.50
CA TYR A 53 1.63 -5.00 -16.86
C TYR A 53 0.68 -6.18 -16.96
N VAL A 54 0.50 -6.81 -18.14
CA VAL A 54 -0.39 -7.98 -18.27
C VAL A 54 0.11 -9.15 -17.42
N ARG A 55 1.42 -9.42 -17.41
CA ARG A 55 2.02 -10.48 -16.57
C ARG A 55 1.78 -10.23 -15.08
N HIS A 56 2.01 -9.00 -14.63
CA HIS A 56 1.79 -8.60 -13.25
C HIS A 56 0.31 -8.57 -12.88
N ALA A 57 -0.56 -8.04 -13.75
CA ALA A 57 -2.00 -8.00 -13.54
C ALA A 57 -2.62 -9.40 -13.43
N ALA A 58 -2.06 -10.41 -14.12
CA ALA A 58 -2.52 -11.79 -14.05
C ALA A 58 -2.41 -12.39 -12.63
N THR A 59 -1.47 -11.92 -11.82
CA THR A 59 -1.32 -12.33 -10.40
C THR A 59 -1.93 -11.30 -9.45
N ALA A 60 -1.78 -10.01 -9.75
CA ALA A 60 -2.26 -8.93 -8.91
C ALA A 60 -3.79 -8.86 -8.81
N LEU A 61 -4.51 -9.01 -9.93
CA LEU A 61 -5.97 -8.95 -9.94
C LEU A 61 -6.61 -10.05 -9.09
N PRO A 62 -6.22 -11.33 -9.20
CA PRO A 62 -6.72 -12.35 -8.29
C PRO A 62 -6.45 -12.05 -6.81
N VAL A 63 -5.26 -11.57 -6.45
CA VAL A 63 -4.95 -11.21 -5.05
C VAL A 63 -5.82 -10.04 -4.56
N LEU A 64 -6.09 -9.06 -5.41
CA LEU A 64 -7.04 -7.99 -5.09
C LEU A 64 -8.46 -8.52 -4.93
N LEU A 65 -8.88 -9.49 -5.76
CA LEU A 65 -10.18 -10.15 -5.64
C LEU A 65 -10.30 -10.94 -4.33
N SER A 66 -9.23 -11.58 -3.85
CA SER A 66 -9.29 -12.25 -2.54
C SER A 66 -9.58 -11.25 -1.43
N ALA A 67 -8.93 -10.09 -1.43
CA ALA A 67 -9.15 -9.05 -0.43
C ALA A 67 -10.47 -8.28 -0.63
N ALA A 68 -11.01 -8.20 -1.84
CA ALA A 68 -12.30 -7.57 -2.09
C ALA A 68 -13.48 -8.44 -1.61
N LEU A 69 -13.30 -9.77 -1.63
CA LEU A 69 -14.36 -10.74 -1.34
C LEU A 69 -14.20 -11.41 0.03
N THR A 70 -13.05 -11.24 0.69
CA THR A 70 -12.79 -11.71 2.06
C THR A 70 -12.16 -10.61 2.92
N ILE A 71 -11.90 -10.92 4.18
CA ILE A 71 -11.06 -10.15 5.09
C ILE A 71 -9.56 -10.43 4.96
N VAL A 72 -9.15 -11.35 4.07
CA VAL A 72 -7.73 -11.70 3.91
C VAL A 72 -7.00 -10.53 3.24
N PRO A 73 -6.00 -9.92 3.90
CA PRO A 73 -5.28 -8.79 3.34
C PRO A 73 -4.54 -9.15 2.03
N ALA A 74 -4.75 -8.38 0.97
CA ALA A 74 -3.98 -8.48 -0.28
C ALA A 74 -2.48 -8.24 -0.04
N GLY A 75 -2.14 -7.35 0.89
CA GLY A 75 -0.76 -7.03 1.26
C GLY A 75 -0.04 -8.13 2.04
N LEU A 76 -0.72 -9.22 2.43
CA LEU A 76 -0.13 -10.31 3.22
C LEU A 76 1.11 -10.93 2.54
N HIS A 77 1.13 -10.95 1.21
CA HIS A 77 2.27 -11.47 0.43
C HIS A 77 3.56 -10.65 0.57
N LEU A 78 3.48 -9.41 1.00
CA LEU A 78 4.66 -8.59 1.33
C LEU A 78 5.37 -9.09 2.58
N PHE A 79 4.65 -9.79 3.45
CA PHE A 79 5.14 -10.23 4.77
C PHE A 79 5.42 -11.73 4.81
N ILE A 80 4.74 -12.52 3.98
CA ILE A 80 4.86 -13.98 3.93
C ILE A 80 5.37 -14.40 2.54
N PRO A 81 6.68 -14.66 2.38
CA PRO A 81 7.23 -15.16 1.12
C PRO A 81 6.49 -16.39 0.62
N GLY A 82 6.23 -16.46 -0.69
CA GLY A 82 5.53 -17.58 -1.32
C GLY A 82 4.00 -17.58 -1.19
N SER A 83 3.41 -16.67 -0.41
CA SER A 83 1.94 -16.61 -0.25
C SER A 83 1.20 -15.95 -1.43
N LEU A 84 1.90 -15.30 -2.37
CA LEU A 84 1.30 -14.65 -3.53
C LEU A 84 0.43 -15.61 -4.35
N LEU A 85 0.95 -16.79 -4.69
CA LEU A 85 0.22 -17.76 -5.51
C LEU A 85 -1.00 -18.36 -4.78
N PRO A 86 -0.90 -18.82 -3.51
CA PRO A 86 -2.07 -19.22 -2.73
C PRO A 86 -3.16 -18.15 -2.65
N LEU A 87 -2.78 -16.88 -2.45
CA LEU A 87 -3.74 -15.76 -2.42
C LEU A 87 -4.39 -15.54 -3.79
N ALA A 88 -3.62 -15.63 -4.87
CA ALA A 88 -4.16 -15.53 -6.23
C ALA A 88 -5.17 -16.66 -6.51
N LEU A 89 -4.83 -17.91 -6.16
CA LEU A 89 -5.74 -19.05 -6.31
C LEU A 89 -7.02 -18.89 -5.49
N LEU A 90 -6.90 -18.45 -4.23
CA LEU A 90 -8.04 -18.12 -3.39
C LEU A 90 -8.93 -17.06 -4.06
N GLY A 91 -8.32 -15.99 -4.59
CA GLY A 91 -9.02 -14.94 -5.31
C GLY A 91 -9.81 -15.43 -6.52
N LEU A 92 -9.24 -16.34 -7.32
CA LEU A 92 -9.92 -16.95 -8.47
C LEU A 92 -11.12 -17.83 -8.05
N VAL A 93 -10.96 -18.62 -6.98
CA VAL A 93 -12.06 -19.44 -6.43
C VAL A 93 -13.21 -18.55 -5.96
N LEU A 94 -12.88 -17.52 -5.17
CA LEU A 94 -13.86 -16.56 -4.66
C LEU A 94 -14.56 -15.80 -5.78
N TRP A 95 -13.81 -15.43 -6.83
CA TRP A 95 -14.36 -14.80 -8.02
C TRP A 95 -15.40 -15.69 -8.71
N ALA A 96 -15.10 -16.96 -8.93
CA ALA A 96 -16.02 -17.91 -9.54
C ALA A 96 -17.29 -18.10 -8.69
N LEU A 97 -17.15 -18.21 -7.36
CA LEU A 97 -18.28 -18.28 -6.44
C LEU A 97 -19.13 -17.01 -6.47
N TRP A 98 -18.51 -15.84 -6.58
CA TRP A 98 -19.20 -14.56 -6.65
C TRP A 98 -19.98 -14.41 -7.96
N LEU A 99 -19.38 -14.79 -9.09
CA LEU A 99 -20.05 -14.87 -10.39
C LEU A 99 -21.28 -15.80 -10.34
N TRP A 100 -21.12 -16.97 -9.73
CA TRP A 100 -22.21 -17.93 -9.56
C TRP A 100 -23.35 -17.36 -8.69
N ALA A 101 -23.01 -16.73 -7.57
CA ALA A 101 -23.99 -16.13 -6.66
C ALA A 101 -24.78 -14.98 -7.29
N LEU A 102 -24.14 -14.17 -8.15
CA LEU A 102 -24.74 -13.04 -8.87
C LEU A 102 -25.42 -13.44 -10.18
N TRP A 103 -25.19 -14.66 -10.68
CA TRP A 103 -25.69 -15.14 -11.97
C TRP A 103 -27.21 -14.97 -12.19
N PRO A 104 -28.08 -15.15 -11.17
CA PRO A 104 -29.52 -14.92 -11.33
C PRO A 104 -29.88 -13.48 -11.71
N TRP A 105 -29.03 -12.51 -11.36
CA TRP A 105 -29.21 -11.09 -11.65
C TRP A 105 -28.38 -10.60 -12.83
N ARG A 106 -27.80 -11.49 -13.64
CA ARG A 106 -27.01 -11.09 -14.83
C ARG A 106 -27.78 -10.24 -15.85
N ARG A 107 -29.11 -10.21 -15.77
CA ARG A 107 -30.00 -9.37 -16.61
C ARG A 107 -30.39 -8.06 -15.94
N ASP A 108 -30.15 -7.87 -14.64
CA ASP A 108 -30.41 -6.61 -13.94
C ASP A 108 -29.38 -5.56 -14.43
N PRO A 109 -29.83 -4.46 -15.07
CA PRO A 109 -28.93 -3.43 -15.61
C PRO A 109 -28.00 -2.82 -14.55
N ALA A 110 -28.48 -2.66 -13.31
CA ALA A 110 -27.70 -2.06 -12.24
C ALA A 110 -26.61 -3.01 -11.73
N VAL A 111 -26.90 -4.31 -11.63
CA VAL A 111 -25.88 -5.33 -11.29
C VAL A 111 -24.81 -5.41 -12.38
N ARG A 112 -25.20 -5.44 -13.66
CA ARG A 112 -24.22 -5.45 -14.77
C ARG A 112 -23.35 -4.19 -14.75
N TRP A 113 -23.96 -3.02 -14.54
CA TRP A 113 -23.23 -1.76 -14.48
C TRP A 113 -22.22 -1.77 -13.32
N ALA A 114 -22.66 -2.09 -12.11
CA ALA A 114 -21.78 -2.12 -10.94
C ALA A 114 -20.64 -3.14 -11.13
N PHE A 115 -20.95 -4.31 -11.70
CA PHE A 115 -19.94 -5.33 -11.99
C PHE A 115 -18.92 -4.88 -13.03
N ALA A 116 -19.37 -4.24 -14.12
CA ALA A 116 -18.47 -3.70 -15.13
C ALA A 116 -17.58 -2.58 -14.57
N VAL A 117 -18.15 -1.64 -13.79
CA VAL A 117 -17.39 -0.55 -13.16
C VAL A 117 -16.40 -1.11 -12.15
N PHE A 118 -16.75 -2.14 -11.37
CA PHE A 118 -15.85 -2.83 -10.47
C PHE A 118 -14.62 -3.39 -11.20
N LEU A 119 -14.84 -4.14 -12.29
CA LEU A 119 -13.76 -4.72 -13.08
C LEU A 119 -12.86 -3.65 -13.70
N VAL A 120 -13.45 -2.61 -14.30
CA VAL A 120 -12.70 -1.50 -14.88
C VAL A 120 -11.91 -0.75 -13.81
N ALA A 121 -12.50 -0.54 -12.63
CA ALA A 121 -11.84 0.12 -11.50
C ALA A 121 -10.65 -0.67 -10.95
N LEU A 122 -10.65 -2.01 -11.07
CA LEU A 122 -9.52 -2.86 -10.67
C LEU A 122 -8.32 -2.77 -11.62
N LEU A 123 -8.52 -2.48 -12.91
CA LEU A 123 -7.42 -2.49 -13.88
C LEU A 123 -6.29 -1.51 -13.50
N PRO A 124 -6.55 -0.21 -13.25
CA PRO A 124 -5.47 0.71 -12.83
C PRO A 124 -4.76 0.28 -11.56
N GLN A 125 -5.46 -0.43 -10.66
CA GLN A 125 -4.92 -0.91 -9.39
C GLN A 125 -3.92 -2.04 -9.57
N ALA A 126 -4.06 -2.81 -10.64
CA ALA A 126 -3.13 -3.88 -10.99
C ALA A 126 -1.77 -3.37 -11.46
N ALA A 127 -1.56 -2.04 -11.58
CA ALA A 127 -0.29 -1.46 -11.98
C ALA A 127 0.76 -1.41 -10.86
N THR A 128 0.46 -1.88 -9.64
CA THR A 128 1.36 -1.82 -8.48
C THR A 128 1.24 -3.09 -7.64
N VAL A 129 2.05 -3.21 -6.60
CA VAL A 129 1.96 -4.30 -5.63
C VAL A 129 0.57 -4.35 -4.98
N PRO A 130 -0.13 -5.51 -5.03
CA PRO A 130 -1.46 -5.68 -4.45
C PRO A 130 -1.53 -5.28 -2.99
N SER A 131 -2.47 -4.41 -2.64
CA SER A 131 -2.71 -3.98 -1.26
C SER A 131 -4.14 -3.46 -1.11
N GLU A 132 -4.64 -3.45 0.13
CA GLU A 132 -6.03 -3.11 0.46
C GLU A 132 -6.33 -1.64 0.10
N ARG A 133 -5.33 -0.76 0.18
CA ARG A 133 -5.44 0.64 -0.22
C ARG A 133 -5.86 0.83 -1.68
N LEU A 134 -5.64 -0.18 -2.52
CA LEU A 134 -6.01 -0.14 -3.94
C LEU A 134 -7.48 -0.47 -4.16
N LEU A 135 -8.16 -1.03 -3.16
CA LEU A 135 -9.56 -1.39 -3.24
C LEU A 135 -10.50 -0.23 -2.91
N TYR A 136 -10.04 0.91 -2.40
CA TYR A 136 -10.94 2.01 -2.00
C TYR A 136 -11.92 2.44 -3.10
N PHE A 137 -11.44 2.60 -4.34
CA PHE A 137 -12.28 2.98 -5.47
C PHE A 137 -13.09 1.80 -6.04
N PRO A 138 -12.49 0.63 -6.35
CA PRO A 138 -13.26 -0.57 -6.73
C PRO A 138 -14.36 -0.96 -5.74
N PHE A 139 -14.17 -0.70 -4.45
CA PHE A 139 -15.14 -1.14 -3.44
C PHE A 139 -16.45 -0.36 -3.48
N VAL A 140 -16.48 0.84 -4.09
CA VAL A 140 -17.71 1.63 -4.26
C VAL A 140 -18.76 0.83 -5.05
N PRO A 141 -18.53 0.41 -6.31
CA PRO A 141 -19.47 -0.45 -7.02
C PRO A 141 -19.57 -1.87 -6.41
N ALA A 142 -18.50 -2.40 -5.81
CA ALA A 142 -18.58 -3.71 -5.14
C ALA A 142 -19.58 -3.70 -3.98
N SER A 143 -19.65 -2.62 -3.21
CA SER A 143 -20.57 -2.47 -2.07
C SER A 143 -22.04 -2.63 -2.50
N TYR A 144 -22.40 -2.14 -3.69
CA TYR A 144 -23.73 -2.35 -4.25
C TYR A 144 -24.01 -3.83 -4.51
N LEU A 145 -23.05 -4.55 -5.11
CA LEU A 145 -23.16 -5.98 -5.41
C LEU A 145 -23.24 -6.82 -4.12
N LEU A 146 -22.43 -6.47 -3.11
CA LEU A 146 -22.49 -7.08 -1.78
C LEU A 146 -23.85 -6.81 -1.11
N ALA A 147 -24.36 -5.57 -1.17
CA ALA A 147 -25.68 -5.24 -0.66
C ALA A 147 -26.78 -6.05 -1.36
N ARG A 148 -26.70 -6.25 -2.68
CA ARG A 148 -27.62 -7.12 -3.42
C ARG A 148 -27.61 -8.56 -2.90
N LEU A 149 -26.43 -9.13 -2.68
CA LEU A 149 -26.30 -10.47 -2.08
C LEU A 149 -26.89 -10.54 -0.68
N LEU A 150 -26.65 -9.53 0.16
CA LEU A 150 -27.23 -9.44 1.50
C LEU A 150 -28.77 -9.38 1.47
N THR A 151 -29.36 -8.68 0.49
CA THR A 151 -30.83 -8.65 0.33
C THR A 151 -31.44 -10.00 -0.09
N ALA A 152 -30.65 -10.99 -0.50
CA ALA A 152 -31.16 -12.34 -0.75
C ALA A 152 -31.36 -13.16 0.54
N ILE A 153 -30.87 -12.69 1.69
CA ILE A 153 -31.05 -13.33 2.98
C ILE A 153 -32.47 -13.00 3.50
N PRO A 154 -33.38 -13.97 3.61
CA PRO A 154 -34.79 -13.70 3.92
C PRO A 154 -35.08 -12.87 5.19
N PRO A 155 -34.42 -13.10 6.34
CA PRO A 155 -34.66 -12.25 7.52
C PRO A 155 -34.19 -10.80 7.30
N LEU A 156 -33.07 -10.58 6.59
CA LEU A 156 -32.56 -9.24 6.32
C LEU A 156 -33.43 -8.52 5.28
N ALA A 157 -33.86 -9.23 4.24
CA ALA A 157 -34.77 -8.72 3.22
C ALA A 157 -36.07 -8.19 3.82
N ARG A 158 -36.67 -8.95 4.75
CA ARG A 158 -37.88 -8.55 5.48
C ARG A 158 -37.64 -7.28 6.30
N ARG A 159 -36.59 -7.26 7.13
CA ARG A 159 -36.24 -6.07 7.92
C ARG A 159 -36.00 -4.82 7.08
N LEU A 160 -35.34 -4.94 5.93
CA LEU A 160 -35.10 -3.82 5.02
C LEU A 160 -36.38 -3.34 4.33
N GLN A 161 -37.35 -4.21 4.09
CA GLN A 161 -38.67 -3.83 3.58
C GLN A 161 -39.47 -3.09 4.66
N ASP A 162 -39.45 -3.58 5.89
CA ASP A 162 -40.15 -2.98 7.03
C ASP A 162 -39.55 -1.61 7.42
N ALA A 163 -38.22 -1.46 7.29
CA ALA A 163 -37.50 -0.24 7.62
C ALA A 163 -37.59 0.85 6.55
N ARG A 164 -38.15 0.58 5.36
CA ARG A 164 -38.40 1.64 4.38
C ARG A 164 -39.35 2.64 5.02
N PRO A 165 -38.94 3.90 5.23
CA PRO A 165 -39.83 4.90 5.79
C PRO A 165 -41.08 4.88 4.93
N ARG A 166 -42.25 4.74 5.56
CA ARG A 166 -43.54 4.95 4.88
C ARG A 166 -43.58 6.42 4.51
N MET A 167 -42.88 6.81 3.44
CA MET A 167 -42.90 8.14 2.83
C MET A 167 -44.25 8.29 2.11
N SER A 168 -45.33 8.21 2.88
CA SER A 168 -46.72 8.44 2.50
C SER A 168 -47.52 8.47 3.79
N ALA A 169 -47.75 9.64 4.35
CA ALA A 169 -49.13 10.13 4.28
C ALA A 169 -49.26 11.65 4.07
N GLY A 170 -48.17 12.37 3.77
CA GLY A 170 -48.19 13.84 3.72
C GLY A 170 -47.86 14.51 2.38
N ARG A 171 -47.64 13.76 1.29
CA ARG A 171 -47.43 14.42 -0.02
C ARG A 171 -48.79 14.80 -0.61
N PRO A 172 -49.09 16.11 -0.79
CA PRO A 172 -50.35 16.55 -1.37
C PRO A 172 -50.52 15.94 -2.76
N GLU A 173 -51.78 15.63 -3.05
CA GLU A 173 -52.32 14.89 -4.20
C GLU A 173 -52.17 15.65 -5.52
N LEU A 174 -50.98 16.18 -5.81
CA LEU A 174 -50.69 16.89 -7.03
C LEU A 174 -50.38 15.90 -8.14
N VAL A 175 -51.44 15.61 -8.89
CA VAL A 175 -51.49 15.06 -10.24
C VAL A 175 -50.93 13.64 -10.37
N ARG A 176 -51.85 12.67 -10.28
CA ARG A 176 -51.71 11.34 -10.87
C ARG A 176 -51.52 11.47 -12.39
N GLU A 177 -50.31 11.79 -12.84
CA GLU A 177 -49.94 11.50 -14.22
C GLU A 177 -49.91 9.97 -14.38
N SER A 178 -50.68 9.50 -15.36
CA SER A 178 -50.87 8.09 -15.71
C SER A 178 -49.61 7.56 -16.42
N GLY A 179 -48.48 7.60 -15.72
CA GLY A 179 -47.19 7.13 -16.20
C GLY A 179 -47.11 5.59 -16.23
N PRO A 180 -46.26 5.05 -17.12
CA PRO A 180 -46.27 3.65 -17.53
C PRO A 180 -46.23 2.68 -16.35
N GLN A 181 -47.13 1.69 -16.43
CA GLN A 181 -47.27 0.51 -15.57
C GLN A 181 -46.04 0.24 -14.71
N GLN A 182 -46.23 0.23 -13.38
CA GLN A 182 -45.30 -0.41 -12.45
C GLN A 182 -45.14 -1.88 -12.83
N VAL A 183 -44.23 -2.16 -13.75
CA VAL A 183 -43.84 -3.52 -14.13
C VAL A 183 -43.18 -4.16 -12.90
N GLY A 184 -43.93 -5.02 -12.22
CA GLY A 184 -43.35 -6.15 -11.49
C GLY A 184 -43.16 -6.02 -9.98
N ALA A 185 -44.01 -5.29 -9.25
CA ALA A 185 -44.02 -5.41 -7.78
C ALA A 185 -44.77 -6.66 -7.25
N SER A 186 -45.39 -7.45 -8.13
CA SER A 186 -46.15 -8.66 -7.78
C SER A 186 -45.41 -9.98 -8.07
N SER A 187 -44.08 -10.01 -7.95
CA SER A 187 -43.34 -11.27 -7.93
C SER A 187 -43.54 -11.94 -6.56
N GLY A 188 -44.68 -12.60 -6.39
CA GLY A 188 -44.96 -13.44 -5.24
C GLY A 188 -43.84 -14.47 -5.03
N GLY A 189 -43.26 -14.48 -3.83
CA GLY A 189 -42.67 -15.63 -3.15
C GLY A 189 -41.67 -16.54 -3.88
N ARG A 190 -41.15 -16.22 -5.08
CA ARG A 190 -40.16 -17.09 -5.72
C ARG A 190 -38.91 -17.13 -4.85
N ALA A 191 -38.67 -18.32 -4.29
CA ALA A 191 -37.49 -18.59 -3.50
C ALA A 191 -36.24 -18.19 -4.30
N GLN A 192 -35.45 -17.28 -3.75
CA GLN A 192 -34.15 -16.92 -4.34
C GLN A 192 -33.30 -18.19 -4.55
N PRO A 193 -32.54 -18.30 -5.66
CA PRO A 193 -31.68 -19.45 -5.91
C PRO A 193 -30.71 -19.71 -4.74
N LEU A 194 -30.43 -20.99 -4.49
CA LEU A 194 -29.59 -21.41 -3.35
C LEU A 194 -28.24 -20.69 -3.33
N GLY A 195 -27.56 -20.60 -4.48
CA GLY A 195 -26.24 -19.97 -4.57
C GLY A 195 -26.23 -18.49 -4.17
N THR A 196 -27.29 -17.76 -4.49
CA THR A 196 -27.44 -16.36 -4.07
C THR A 196 -27.64 -16.24 -2.56
N ARG A 197 -28.41 -17.14 -1.95
CA ARG A 197 -28.60 -17.16 -0.49
C ARG A 197 -27.31 -17.52 0.24
N VAL A 198 -26.60 -18.55 -0.25
CA VAL A 198 -25.30 -18.97 0.28
C VAL A 198 -24.29 -17.84 0.15
N GLY A 199 -24.23 -17.17 -1.01
CA GLY A 199 -23.39 -15.99 -1.22
C GLY A 199 -23.71 -14.84 -0.25
N GLY A 200 -24.99 -14.57 0.01
CA GLY A 200 -25.41 -13.58 1.01
C GLY A 200 -24.92 -13.93 2.42
N TRP A 201 -25.13 -15.16 2.88
CA TRP A 201 -24.64 -15.61 4.19
C TRP A 201 -23.12 -15.60 4.28
N TYR A 202 -22.42 -16.00 3.22
CA TYR A 202 -20.97 -15.91 3.13
C TYR A 202 -20.49 -14.46 3.31
N VAL A 203 -21.08 -13.49 2.59
CA VAL A 203 -20.72 -12.08 2.74
C VAL A 203 -21.00 -11.60 4.16
N LEU A 204 -22.16 -11.94 4.72
CA LEU A 204 -22.54 -11.51 6.07
C LEU A 204 -21.59 -12.06 7.14
N LEU A 205 -21.38 -13.38 7.16
CA LEU A 205 -20.53 -14.04 8.14
C LEU A 205 -19.05 -13.73 7.90
N GLY A 206 -18.62 -13.73 6.65
CA GLY A 206 -17.25 -13.46 6.23
C GLY A 206 -16.80 -12.02 6.47
N LEU A 207 -17.70 -11.04 6.45
CA LEU A 207 -17.40 -9.67 6.85
C LEU A 207 -17.48 -9.47 8.36
N LEU A 208 -18.57 -9.93 9.00
CA LEU A 208 -18.82 -9.61 10.40
C LEU A 208 -17.92 -10.39 11.36
N LEU A 209 -17.83 -11.71 11.21
CA LEU A 209 -17.13 -12.53 12.19
C LEU A 209 -15.62 -12.28 12.16
N PRO A 210 -14.94 -12.39 11.02
CA PRO A 210 -13.52 -12.08 10.99
C PRO A 210 -13.25 -10.59 11.14
N GLY A 211 -14.12 -9.69 10.67
CA GLY A 211 -13.98 -8.25 10.92
C GLY A 211 -14.01 -7.93 12.42
N ALA A 212 -14.91 -8.57 13.18
CA ALA A 212 -14.96 -8.46 14.63
C ALA A 212 -13.74 -9.09 15.30
N ILE A 213 -13.32 -10.30 14.89
CA ILE A 213 -12.11 -10.96 15.41
C ILE A 213 -10.88 -10.09 15.16
N LEU A 214 -10.69 -9.63 13.92
CA LEU A 214 -9.56 -8.78 13.56
C LEU A 214 -9.62 -7.46 14.32
N SER A 215 -10.76 -6.79 14.41
CA SER A 215 -10.90 -5.54 15.17
C SER A 215 -10.62 -5.74 16.66
N ALA A 216 -10.96 -6.91 17.22
CA ALA A 216 -10.74 -7.23 18.62
C ALA A 216 -9.31 -7.75 18.91
N TYR A 217 -8.61 -8.31 17.93
CA TYR A 217 -7.31 -8.99 18.15
C TYR A 217 -6.12 -8.25 17.52
N VAL A 218 -6.26 -7.79 16.27
CA VAL A 218 -5.18 -7.15 15.49
C VAL A 218 -4.60 -5.94 16.21
N PRO A 219 -5.38 -4.99 16.77
CA PRO A 219 -4.79 -3.87 17.47
C PRO A 219 -3.83 -4.31 18.58
N TYR A 220 -4.20 -5.31 19.38
CA TYR A 220 -3.36 -5.80 20.49
C TYR A 220 -2.14 -6.58 19.99
N GLN A 221 -2.27 -7.33 18.89
CA GLN A 221 -1.15 -8.05 18.29
C GLN A 221 -0.13 -7.09 17.66
N PHE A 222 -0.59 -6.01 17.00
CA PHE A 222 0.28 -5.07 16.31
C PHE A 222 0.79 -3.94 17.21
N LEU A 223 0.13 -3.64 18.33
CA LEU A 223 0.55 -2.56 19.24
C LEU A 223 2.01 -2.70 19.71
N PRO A 224 2.50 -3.89 20.13
CA PRO A 224 3.92 -4.05 20.48
C PRO A 224 4.86 -3.76 19.32
N SER A 225 4.47 -4.08 18.08
CA SER A 225 5.26 -3.85 16.86
C SER A 225 5.29 -2.36 16.48
N LEU A 226 4.13 -1.68 16.58
CA LEU A 226 4.02 -0.23 16.38
C LEU A 226 4.87 0.53 17.42
N GLN A 227 4.84 0.10 18.68
CA GLN A 227 5.64 0.69 19.75
C GLN A 227 7.10 0.26 19.71
N LYS A 228 7.45 -0.89 19.11
CA LYS A 228 8.83 -1.39 19.04
C LYS A 228 9.73 -0.37 18.33
N SER A 229 9.27 0.16 17.21
CA SER A 229 10.01 1.17 16.45
C SER A 229 10.38 2.37 17.32
N GLU A 230 9.41 2.92 18.05
CA GLU A 230 9.65 4.01 18.97
C GLU A 230 10.60 3.61 20.11
N ARG A 231 10.34 2.47 20.77
CA ARG A 231 11.18 1.96 21.87
C ARG A 231 12.63 1.79 21.43
N ASP A 232 12.85 1.19 20.27
CA ASP A 232 14.19 0.96 19.70
C ASP A 232 14.89 2.31 19.49
N VAL A 233 14.27 3.28 18.81
CA VAL A 233 14.84 4.62 18.58
C VAL A 233 15.17 5.34 19.88
N LEU A 234 14.27 5.26 20.87
CA LEU A 234 14.43 5.90 22.18
C LEU A 234 15.66 5.39 22.95
N THR A 235 16.15 4.17 22.68
CA THR A 235 17.38 3.68 23.31
C THR A 235 18.62 4.52 22.99
N GLY A 236 18.64 5.21 21.84
CA GLY A 236 19.70 6.14 21.44
C GLY A 236 19.47 7.60 21.89
N LEU A 237 18.28 7.92 22.43
CA LEU A 237 17.86 9.31 22.69
C LEU A 237 18.81 10.04 23.65
N ASP A 238 19.32 9.38 24.68
CA ASP A 238 20.23 10.02 25.63
C ASP A 238 21.60 10.36 25.03
N ALA A 239 22.09 9.55 24.08
CA ALA A 239 23.30 9.87 23.34
C ALA A 239 23.07 11.09 22.44
N VAL A 240 21.95 11.11 21.71
CA VAL A 240 21.56 12.22 20.85
C VAL A 240 21.38 13.51 21.66
N ARG A 241 20.66 13.45 22.79
CA ARG A 241 20.43 14.59 23.68
C ARG A 241 21.76 15.18 24.19
N ARG A 242 22.67 14.34 24.68
CA ARG A 242 24.00 14.77 25.16
C ARG A 242 24.88 15.32 24.04
N HIS A 243 24.78 14.77 22.84
CA HIS A 243 25.52 15.27 21.67
C HIS A 243 25.02 16.64 21.26
N ALA A 244 23.70 16.77 21.07
CA ALA A 244 23.06 18.00 20.64
C ALA A 244 23.11 19.11 21.70
N ALA A 245 23.30 18.78 22.98
CA ALA A 245 23.55 19.76 24.04
C ALA A 245 24.96 20.35 23.98
N ARG A 246 25.95 19.55 23.52
CA ARG A 246 27.36 19.97 23.40
C ARG A 246 27.67 20.67 22.08
N GLN A 247 26.91 20.35 21.02
CA GLN A 247 27.21 20.75 19.66
C GLN A 247 25.98 21.40 19.02
N PRO A 248 25.99 22.74 18.80
CA PRO A 248 24.87 23.44 18.17
C PRO A 248 24.55 22.96 16.75
N ASP A 249 25.55 22.48 16.02
CA ASP A 249 25.43 21.94 14.65
C ASP A 249 25.44 20.40 14.62
N ALA A 250 25.04 19.77 15.72
CA ALA A 250 24.95 18.31 15.85
C ALA A 250 24.20 17.65 14.69
N GLN A 251 24.81 16.59 14.15
CA GLN A 251 24.21 15.74 13.12
C GLN A 251 24.26 14.29 13.58
N VAL A 252 23.16 13.56 13.34
CA VAL A 252 23.03 12.15 13.71
C VAL A 252 23.09 11.30 12.45
N ILE A 253 23.94 10.28 12.46
CA ILE A 253 24.14 9.36 11.35
C ILE A 253 23.81 7.96 11.84
N VAL A 254 22.79 7.34 11.25
CA VAL A 254 22.31 6.01 11.63
C VAL A 254 22.82 5.01 10.60
N LEU A 255 23.73 4.13 11.04
CA LEU A 255 24.48 3.23 10.16
C LEU A 255 23.63 2.03 9.70
N ASN A 256 22.85 1.48 10.61
CA ASN A 256 21.87 0.41 10.39
C ASN A 256 20.67 0.63 11.32
N THR A 257 19.53 0.00 11.02
CA THR A 257 18.30 0.12 11.81
C THR A 257 17.79 -1.24 12.25
N SER A 258 17.07 -1.32 13.38
CA SER A 258 16.43 -2.56 13.83
C SER A 258 15.30 -3.06 12.91
N SER A 259 14.84 -2.25 11.96
CA SER A 259 13.86 -2.58 10.93
C SER A 259 13.92 -1.55 9.81
N PHE A 260 13.74 -1.97 8.54
CA PHE A 260 13.68 -1.05 7.40
C PHE A 260 12.66 0.09 7.55
N MET A 261 11.58 -0.14 8.32
CA MET A 261 10.56 0.89 8.57
C MET A 261 11.09 2.07 9.39
N LEU A 262 12.11 1.85 10.23
CA LEU A 262 12.70 2.92 11.04
C LEU A 262 13.42 3.97 10.22
N ALA A 263 13.83 3.65 8.98
CA ALA A 263 14.48 4.61 8.12
C ALA A 263 13.65 5.89 7.87
N PHE A 264 12.33 5.84 8.08
CA PHE A 264 11.40 6.96 7.88
C PHE A 264 11.04 7.73 9.13
N TYR A 265 11.37 7.23 10.31
CA TYR A 265 10.82 7.77 11.56
C TYR A 265 11.88 8.11 12.59
N VAL A 266 13.14 7.65 12.43
CA VAL A 266 14.19 7.90 13.42
C VAL A 266 14.40 9.40 13.64
N GLY A 267 14.44 10.19 12.55
CA GLY A 267 14.61 11.64 12.63
C GLY A 267 13.43 12.29 13.36
N GLU A 268 12.21 12.05 12.88
CA GLU A 268 10.97 12.62 13.39
C GLU A 268 10.74 12.27 14.87
N ILE A 269 11.05 11.03 15.28
CA ILE A 269 10.97 10.61 16.69
C ILE A 269 11.96 11.41 17.55
N TYR A 270 13.21 11.58 17.09
CA TYR A 270 14.17 12.40 17.83
C TYR A 270 13.72 13.86 17.91
N GLU A 271 13.23 14.44 16.81
CA GLU A 271 12.75 15.82 16.77
C GLU A 271 11.58 16.05 17.73
N GLN A 272 10.60 15.13 17.73
CA GLN A 272 9.45 15.18 18.62
C GLN A 272 9.87 15.09 20.09
N ARG A 273 10.85 14.23 20.41
CA ARG A 273 11.31 13.98 21.79
C ARG A 273 12.30 15.03 22.31
N LEU A 274 13.03 15.70 21.43
CA LEU A 274 13.94 16.80 21.76
C LEU A 274 13.29 18.17 21.64
N THR A 275 12.07 18.25 21.10
CA THR A 275 11.33 19.50 20.85
C THR A 275 12.09 20.50 19.97
N ARG A 276 12.98 20.00 19.11
CA ARG A 276 13.75 20.78 18.13
C ARG A 276 14.19 19.90 16.96
N PRO A 277 14.36 20.48 15.75
CA PRO A 277 14.88 19.73 14.62
C PRO A 277 16.32 19.25 14.88
N ILE A 278 16.63 18.03 14.45
CA ILE A 278 17.99 17.48 14.50
C ILE A 278 18.28 16.74 13.20
N PRO A 279 19.22 17.23 12.36
CA PRO A 279 19.57 16.59 11.10
C PRO A 279 19.97 15.13 11.33
N THR A 280 19.13 14.22 10.85
CA THR A 280 19.30 12.77 11.03
C THR A 280 19.39 12.11 9.66
N TYR A 281 20.47 11.36 9.44
CA TYR A 281 20.76 10.69 8.18
C TYR A 281 20.82 9.19 8.40
N VAL A 282 19.82 8.47 7.89
CA VAL A 282 19.81 7.00 7.90
C VAL A 282 20.50 6.50 6.63
N LEU A 283 21.60 5.77 6.79
CA LEU A 283 22.42 5.34 5.65
C LEU A 283 21.91 4.05 5.00
N SER A 284 21.27 3.19 5.77
CA SER A 284 20.70 1.93 5.28
C SER A 284 19.30 1.70 5.83
N SER A 285 18.39 1.32 4.92
CA SER A 285 17.05 0.84 5.25
C SER A 285 16.92 -0.66 5.03
N LEU A 286 18.02 -1.43 5.01
CA LEU A 286 17.94 -2.88 4.79
C LEU A 286 17.80 -3.66 6.09
N ASN A 287 17.11 -4.81 5.98
CA ASN A 287 17.18 -5.90 6.95
C ASN A 287 18.18 -6.95 6.45
N GLY A 288 19.25 -7.22 7.18
CA GLY A 288 20.29 -8.16 6.76
C GLY A 288 21.58 -8.05 7.58
N LYS A 289 22.63 -8.74 7.14
CA LYS A 289 23.95 -8.57 7.74
C LYS A 289 24.62 -7.38 7.09
N VAL A 290 25.02 -6.42 7.91
CA VAL A 290 25.75 -5.24 7.48
C VAL A 290 27.16 -5.31 8.02
N THR A 291 28.15 -5.00 7.19
CA THR A 291 29.52 -4.78 7.67
C THR A 291 29.94 -3.34 7.40
N LEU A 292 30.75 -2.81 8.30
CA LEU A 292 31.31 -1.46 8.22
C LEU A 292 32.84 -1.56 8.19
N GLU A 293 33.47 -0.95 7.20
CA GLU A 293 34.91 -0.93 7.05
C GLU A 293 35.38 0.52 6.92
N ARG A 294 36.26 0.97 7.81
CA ARG A 294 36.90 2.28 7.66
C ARG A 294 37.94 2.19 6.55
N ILE A 295 37.84 3.06 5.56
CA ILE A 295 38.77 3.09 4.42
C ILE A 295 39.61 4.38 4.37
N GLY A 296 39.35 5.34 5.27
CA GLY A 296 40.12 6.56 5.38
C GLY A 296 39.74 7.42 6.59
N PRO A 297 40.31 8.63 6.71
CA PRO A 297 39.96 9.57 7.79
C PRO A 297 38.56 10.16 7.66
N ARG A 298 37.99 10.13 6.45
CA ARG A 298 36.71 10.76 6.08
C ARG A 298 35.72 9.79 5.45
N SER A 299 36.10 8.52 5.33
CA SER A 299 35.35 7.58 4.50
C SER A 299 35.25 6.21 5.14
N PHE A 300 34.09 5.60 4.98
CA PHE A 300 33.87 4.19 5.28
C PHE A 300 33.06 3.54 4.16
N LEU A 301 33.21 2.22 4.08
CA LEU A 301 32.48 1.35 3.17
C LEU A 301 31.51 0.51 3.98
N VAL A 302 30.25 0.50 3.55
CA VAL A 302 29.22 -0.34 4.14
C VAL A 302 28.87 -1.43 3.13
N ARG A 303 28.87 -2.68 3.56
CA ARG A 303 28.47 -3.82 2.72
C ARG A 303 27.30 -4.58 3.29
N THR A 304 26.57 -5.27 2.42
CA THR A 304 25.46 -6.15 2.79
C THR A 304 25.68 -7.55 2.22
N ASP A 305 25.15 -8.56 2.90
CA ASP A 305 25.23 -9.96 2.44
C ASP A 305 24.17 -10.34 1.40
N ARG A 306 23.22 -9.43 1.13
CA ARG A 306 22.04 -9.70 0.30
C ARG A 306 21.46 -8.43 -0.33
N PRO A 307 20.60 -8.57 -1.37
CA PRO A 307 19.77 -7.48 -1.87
C PRO A 307 18.78 -6.99 -0.80
N GLY A 308 18.39 -5.73 -0.90
CA GLY A 308 17.34 -5.09 -0.10
C GLY A 308 17.64 -3.63 0.25
N TRP A 309 18.84 -3.13 -0.03
CA TRP A 309 19.20 -1.75 0.29
C TRP A 309 18.34 -0.76 -0.50
N LEU A 310 18.34 -0.92 -1.82
CA LEU A 310 17.70 -0.02 -2.77
C LEU A 310 16.59 -0.68 -3.59
N SER A 311 16.36 -1.99 -3.43
CA SER A 311 15.26 -2.74 -4.08
C SER A 311 14.06 -3.04 -3.17
N ASN A 312 14.13 -2.71 -1.88
CA ASN A 312 12.98 -2.90 -0.99
C ASN A 312 11.76 -2.07 -1.45
N VAL A 313 10.57 -2.44 -0.99
CA VAL A 313 9.31 -1.83 -1.43
C VAL A 313 9.29 -0.31 -1.24
N ILE A 314 9.93 0.21 -0.19
CA ILE A 314 9.92 1.65 0.08
C ILE A 314 10.97 2.39 -0.75
N ALA A 315 12.19 1.84 -0.86
CA ALA A 315 13.19 2.37 -1.77
C ALA A 315 12.65 2.43 -3.21
N SER A 316 11.94 1.38 -3.65
CA SER A 316 11.28 1.32 -4.95
C SER A 316 10.18 2.37 -5.13
N ALA A 317 9.49 2.76 -4.04
CA ALA A 317 8.46 3.79 -4.10
C ALA A 317 9.00 5.17 -4.49
N VAL A 318 10.22 5.50 -4.06
CA VAL A 318 10.85 6.82 -4.29
C VAL A 318 11.90 6.81 -5.40
N ARG A 319 12.25 5.65 -5.95
CA ARG A 319 13.28 5.49 -6.98
C ARG A 319 12.72 5.30 -8.38
N ASN A 320 13.46 5.81 -9.35
CA ASN A 320 13.05 5.96 -10.74
C ASN A 320 13.94 5.29 -11.77
N ASP A 321 15.21 5.06 -11.46
CA ASP A 321 16.22 4.67 -12.43
C ASP A 321 16.72 3.25 -12.16
N TRP A 322 16.70 2.42 -13.21
CA TRP A 322 17.39 1.13 -13.33
C TRP A 322 17.98 0.95 -14.75
N PRO A 323 19.07 0.16 -14.90
CA PRO A 323 19.89 -0.42 -13.82
C PRO A 323 20.67 0.64 -13.03
N LEU A 324 21.23 0.25 -11.90
CA LEU A 324 22.21 1.04 -11.17
C LEU A 324 23.56 0.96 -11.87
N ASP A 325 24.33 2.04 -11.81
CA ASP A 325 25.70 2.08 -12.29
C ASP A 325 26.68 2.02 -11.11
N ALA A 326 27.58 1.04 -11.13
CA ALA A 326 28.70 1.03 -10.20
C ALA A 326 29.58 2.27 -10.45
N GLY A 327 30.07 2.90 -9.39
CA GLY A 327 30.75 4.18 -9.41
C GLY A 327 29.83 5.40 -9.40
N ARG A 328 28.49 5.25 -9.53
CA ARG A 328 27.57 6.39 -9.46
C ARG A 328 27.65 7.06 -8.09
N VAL A 329 27.85 8.39 -8.10
CA VAL A 329 27.98 9.23 -6.90
C VAL A 329 26.69 10.02 -6.67
N TYR A 330 26.09 9.84 -5.50
CA TYR A 330 24.98 10.63 -5.00
C TYR A 330 25.49 11.67 -4.01
N ARG A 331 25.53 12.93 -4.45
CA ARG A 331 26.08 14.03 -3.64
C ARG A 331 25.05 14.57 -2.66
N ARG A 332 25.45 14.75 -1.40
CA ARG A 332 24.67 15.43 -0.35
C ARG A 332 25.54 16.46 0.34
N LYS A 333 24.90 17.36 1.10
CA LYS A 333 25.60 18.41 1.85
C LYS A 333 26.61 17.83 2.86
N LEU A 334 26.29 16.70 3.50
CA LEU A 334 27.12 16.09 4.53
C LEU A 334 28.15 15.09 3.99
N PHE A 335 27.80 14.33 2.96
CA PHE A 335 28.63 13.27 2.40
C PHE A 335 28.26 12.99 0.95
N ASP A 336 29.17 12.35 0.22
CA ASP A 336 28.90 11.72 -1.06
C ASP A 336 28.73 10.21 -0.85
N ALA A 337 27.71 9.62 -1.46
CA ALA A 337 27.48 8.17 -1.44
C ALA A 337 27.79 7.57 -2.82
N THR A 338 28.80 6.72 -2.90
CA THR A 338 29.24 6.06 -4.14
C THR A 338 28.82 4.60 -4.13
N LEU A 339 28.08 4.15 -5.15
CA LEU A 339 27.77 2.72 -5.31
C LEU A 339 29.05 1.99 -5.74
N ILE A 340 29.51 1.02 -4.96
CA ILE A 340 30.76 0.31 -5.24
C ILE A 340 30.49 -1.04 -5.87
N GLU A 341 29.58 -1.80 -5.27
CA GLU A 341 29.21 -3.15 -5.69
C GLU A 341 27.70 -3.23 -5.82
N LEU A 342 27.24 -3.89 -6.88
CA LEU A 342 25.82 -4.08 -7.19
C LEU A 342 25.50 -5.58 -7.24
N THR A 343 24.22 -5.90 -7.15
CA THR A 343 23.73 -7.25 -7.47
C THR A 343 24.02 -7.62 -8.93
N PRO A 344 24.08 -8.91 -9.30
CA PRO A 344 24.35 -9.34 -10.68
C PRO A 344 23.38 -8.77 -11.72
N ASP A 345 22.14 -8.47 -11.33
CA ASP A 345 21.12 -7.85 -12.18
C ASP A 345 21.18 -6.31 -12.20
N GLY A 346 22.09 -5.69 -11.44
CA GLY A 346 22.25 -4.25 -11.33
C GLY A 346 21.08 -3.53 -10.65
N ARG A 347 20.18 -4.24 -9.96
CA ARG A 347 18.95 -3.65 -9.38
C ARG A 347 19.14 -3.13 -7.96
N ASP A 348 20.16 -3.61 -7.26
CA ASP A 348 20.47 -3.24 -5.88
C ASP A 348 21.96 -3.03 -5.64
N ALA A 349 22.28 -2.36 -4.53
CA ALA A 349 23.64 -2.18 -4.05
C ALA A 349 23.99 -3.22 -2.98
N LEU A 350 25.18 -3.81 -3.11
CA LEU A 350 25.81 -4.68 -2.11
C LEU A 350 26.89 -3.95 -1.33
N ALA A 351 27.47 -2.89 -1.89
CA ALA A 351 28.44 -2.06 -1.20
C ALA A 351 28.29 -0.58 -1.57
N VAL A 352 28.27 0.29 -0.55
CA VAL A 352 28.18 1.74 -0.71
C VAL A 352 29.29 2.41 0.10
N ARG A 353 30.12 3.21 -0.57
CA ARG A 353 31.12 4.06 0.07
C ARG A 353 30.49 5.39 0.44
N PHE A 354 30.72 5.84 1.67
CA PHE A 354 30.33 7.16 2.13
C PHE A 354 31.58 8.00 2.36
N ASP A 355 31.69 9.12 1.65
CA ASP A 355 32.79 10.08 1.73
C ASP A 355 32.29 11.37 2.38
N PHE A 356 32.66 11.61 3.64
CA PHE A 356 32.15 12.74 4.42
C PHE A 356 32.88 14.05 4.11
N GLN A 357 32.12 15.15 4.18
CA GLN A 357 32.66 16.50 4.01
C GLN A 357 33.47 16.99 5.23
N ARG A 358 33.45 16.23 6.32
CA ARG A 358 34.22 16.45 7.56
C ARG A 358 34.94 15.14 7.97
N PRO A 359 36.00 15.19 8.78
CA PRO A 359 36.60 14.02 9.42
C PRO A 359 35.57 13.14 10.14
N LEU A 360 35.78 11.83 10.18
CA LEU A 360 34.86 10.90 10.87
C LEU A 360 34.86 11.08 12.40
N ASP A 361 35.89 11.72 12.96
CA ASP A 361 36.02 12.11 14.37
C ASP A 361 35.57 13.56 14.63
N ASP A 362 35.00 14.24 13.65
CA ASP A 362 34.49 15.60 13.82
C ASP A 362 33.42 15.62 14.93
N PRO A 363 33.56 16.51 15.94
CA PRO A 363 32.70 16.48 17.11
C PRO A 363 31.25 16.83 16.79
N SER A 364 30.93 17.41 15.63
CA SER A 364 29.54 17.64 15.19
C SER A 364 28.81 16.34 14.78
N LEU A 365 29.54 15.26 14.49
CA LEU A 365 28.97 14.00 13.98
C LEU A 365 28.76 13.00 15.12
N LEU A 366 27.53 12.48 15.24
CA LEU A 366 27.21 11.33 16.09
C LEU A 366 26.79 10.16 15.21
N PHE A 367 27.59 9.10 15.18
CA PHE A 367 27.21 7.86 14.53
C PHE A 367 26.55 6.92 15.53
N LEU A 368 25.38 6.41 15.16
CA LEU A 368 24.61 5.42 15.91
C LEU A 368 24.54 4.13 15.08
N ALA A 369 24.76 3.00 15.75
CA ALA A 369 24.54 1.67 15.19
C ALA A 369 23.56 0.89 16.08
N TRP A 370 22.67 0.14 15.46
CA TRP A 370 21.88 -0.87 16.15
C TRP A 370 22.77 -2.07 16.46
N ASP A 371 22.91 -2.39 17.74
CA ASP A 371 23.74 -3.51 18.24
C ASP A 371 22.97 -4.83 18.43
N GLY A 372 21.68 -4.84 18.08
CA GLY A 372 20.78 -5.97 18.28
C GLY A 372 19.76 -5.72 19.40
N GLN A 373 20.08 -4.82 20.33
CA GLN A 373 19.22 -4.49 21.48
C GLN A 373 18.92 -2.99 21.60
N ARG A 374 19.87 -2.13 21.20
CA ARG A 374 19.74 -0.68 21.29
C ARG A 374 20.56 0.04 20.22
N PHE A 375 20.25 1.31 20.02
CA PHE A 375 21.13 2.24 19.30
C PHE A 375 22.24 2.69 20.23
N SER A 376 23.45 2.26 19.91
CA SER A 376 24.67 2.60 20.65
C SER A 376 25.55 3.52 19.80
N PRO A 377 26.20 4.54 20.40
CA PRO A 377 27.22 5.31 19.70
C PRO A 377 28.36 4.42 19.21
N LEU A 378 28.74 4.59 17.95
CA LEU A 378 29.90 3.95 17.35
C LEU A 378 30.82 5.06 16.85
N ASN A 379 32.13 4.95 17.01
CA ASN A 379 33.06 5.91 16.41
C ASN A 379 33.78 5.26 15.21
N PRO A 380 33.38 5.56 13.96
CA PRO A 380 34.06 5.00 12.78
C PRO A 380 35.55 5.37 12.72
N ALA A 381 35.97 6.48 13.32
CA ALA A 381 37.36 6.92 13.33
C ALA A 381 38.27 6.11 14.28
N THR A 382 37.73 5.29 15.18
CA THR A 382 38.52 4.37 16.02
C THR A 382 38.62 2.97 15.44
N LEU A 383 37.92 2.69 14.34
CA LEU A 383 38.02 1.40 13.66
C LEU A 383 39.38 1.24 13.01
N GLU A 384 39.90 0.02 13.06
CA GLU A 384 41.09 -0.39 12.31
C GLU A 384 40.85 -0.17 10.81
N LEU A 385 41.82 0.47 10.16
CA LEU A 385 41.74 0.77 8.74
C LEU A 385 41.67 -0.55 7.95
N THR A 386 40.78 -0.64 6.97
CA THR A 386 40.55 -1.80 6.10
C THR A 386 40.05 -3.08 6.78
N ARG A 387 39.75 -3.05 8.08
CA ARG A 387 39.17 -4.20 8.77
C ARG A 387 37.65 -4.07 8.85
N PRO A 388 36.88 -4.93 8.18
CA PRO A 388 35.42 -4.91 8.30
C PRO A 388 35.00 -5.38 9.69
N ILE A 389 34.07 -4.65 10.31
CA ILE A 389 33.37 -5.08 11.52
C ILE A 389 31.91 -5.40 11.19
N PRO A 390 31.34 -6.50 11.72
CA PRO A 390 29.91 -6.76 11.58
C PRO A 390 29.11 -5.80 12.45
N LEU A 391 28.03 -5.26 11.90
CA LEU A 391 26.93 -4.69 12.67
C LEU A 391 25.91 -5.80 12.99
N ALA A 392 24.94 -5.51 13.85
CA ALA A 392 23.92 -6.49 14.21
C ALA A 392 23.15 -7.00 13.00
N ASP A 393 22.91 -8.31 12.97
CA ASP A 393 22.10 -8.97 11.94
C ASP A 393 20.62 -8.66 12.16
N THR A 394 20.01 -7.96 11.21
CA THR A 394 18.60 -7.58 11.25
C THR A 394 17.73 -8.43 10.32
N SER A 395 18.24 -9.58 9.85
CA SER A 395 17.47 -10.50 9.02
C SER A 395 16.31 -11.18 9.77
N ASP A 396 16.46 -11.36 11.08
CA ASP A 396 15.48 -12.04 11.95
C ASP A 396 14.37 -11.12 12.48
N VAL A 397 14.28 -9.87 12.00
CA VAL A 397 13.26 -8.91 12.46
C VAL A 397 11.85 -9.45 12.27
N TRP A 398 11.61 -10.25 11.23
CA TRP A 398 10.33 -10.93 11.01
C TRP A 398 10.06 -12.07 12.00
N LYS A 399 11.09 -12.76 12.50
CA LYS A 399 10.91 -13.76 13.57
C LYS A 399 10.45 -13.08 14.86
N SER A 400 10.91 -11.86 15.14
CA SER A 400 10.48 -11.09 16.31
C SER A 400 9.06 -10.53 16.25
N MET A 401 8.37 -10.65 15.09
CA MET A 401 6.96 -10.28 14.94
C MET A 401 6.00 -11.47 15.11
N LYS A 402 6.53 -12.69 15.26
CA LYS A 402 5.75 -13.88 15.66
C LYS A 402 5.72 -13.97 17.17
#